data_AF-A0A7D5MXS9-F1
#
_entry.id   AF-A0A7D5MXS9-F1
#
_cell.length_a   1.000
_cell.length_b   1.000
_cell.length_c   1.000
_cell.angle_alpha   90.00
_cell.angle_beta   90.00
_cell.angle_gamma   90.00
#
_symmetry.space_group_name_H-M   'P 1'
#
loop_
_entity.id
_entity.type
_entity.pdbx_description
1 polymer ?
#
loop_
_entity_poly.entity_id
_entity_poly.type
_entity_poly.pdbx_seq_one_letter_code
_entity_poly.pdbx_strand_id
1 'polypeptide(L)'
;MFARLSASSERLISLTDQTMQAAQGALSQANRTLQSADTLIRPGSPLNYELIATLKETAAAARSMRDLADQLQRSPNSLLFGRAPATDSRLPQPAGGGR
;
A
#
# COMPACT_ATOMS: atom_id res chain seq x y z
N MET A 1 29.62 0.61 6.40
CA MET A 1 28.33 1.27 6.65
C MET A 1 27.28 0.94 5.57
N PHE A 2 27.61 1.04 4.27
CA PHE A 2 26.71 0.71 3.15
C PHE A 2 26.15 -0.73 3.17
N ALA A 3 26.96 -1.74 3.51
CA ALA A 3 26.51 -3.14 3.57
C ALA A 3 25.43 -3.40 4.65
N ARG A 4 25.36 -2.57 5.69
CA ARG A 4 24.32 -2.69 6.73
C ARG A 4 23.01 -2.05 6.30
N LEU A 5 23.06 -1.04 5.42
CA LEU A 5 21.89 -0.37 4.88
C LEU A 5 21.16 -1.25 3.86
N SER A 6 21.89 -1.89 2.93
CA SER A 6 21.32 -2.84 1.97
C SER A 6 20.69 -4.05 2.67
N ALA A 7 21.35 -4.60 3.69
CA ALA A 7 20.83 -5.70 4.48
C ALA A 7 19.60 -5.31 5.34
N SER A 8 19.37 -4.02 5.56
CA SER A 8 18.18 -3.51 6.26
C SER A 8 17.00 -3.34 5.30
N SER A 9 17.25 -2.83 4.10
CA SER A 9 16.23 -2.74 3.05
C SER A 9 15.72 -4.11 2.60
N GLU A 10 16.62 -5.08 2.41
CA GLU A 10 16.23 -6.46 2.05
C GLU A 10 15.32 -7.10 3.10
N ARG A 11 15.60 -6.86 4.39
CA ARG A 11 14.76 -7.32 5.49
C ARG A 11 13.40 -6.65 5.50
N LEU A 12 13.32 -5.34 5.27
CA LEU A 12 12.05 -4.61 5.20
C LEU A 12 11.19 -5.11 4.04
N ILE A 13 11.80 -5.35 2.88
CA ILE A 13 11.11 -5.93 1.72
C ILE A 13 10.54 -7.30 2.07
N SER A 14 11.37 -8.19 2.64
CA SER A 14 10.94 -9.54 3.04
C SER A 14 9.82 -9.51 4.08
N LEU A 15 9.93 -8.64 5.10
CA LEU A 15 8.90 -8.48 6.13
C LEU A 15 7.58 -7.97 5.55
N THR A 16 7.66 -7.04 4.59
CA THR A 16 6.49 -6.47 3.91
C THR A 16 5.80 -7.54 3.04
N ASP A 17 6.58 -8.35 2.31
CA ASP A 17 6.06 -9.46 1.51
C ASP A 17 5.37 -10.50 2.40
N GLN A 18 6.00 -10.88 3.52
CA GLN A 18 5.41 -11.79 4.52
C GLN A 18 4.12 -11.23 5.11
N THR A 19 4.09 -9.94 5.43
CA THR A 19 2.89 -9.26 5.97
C THR A 19 1.76 -9.25 4.95
N MET A 20 2.06 -9.02 3.67
CA MET A 20 1.06 -9.10 2.60
C MET A 20 0.54 -10.50 2.37
N GLN A 21 1.40 -11.53 2.43
CA GLN A 21 0.96 -12.91 2.33
C GLN A 21 0.05 -13.29 3.50
N ALA A 22 0.41 -12.88 4.73
CA ALA A 22 -0.41 -13.07 5.91
C ALA A 22 -1.76 -12.34 5.79
N ALA A 23 -1.76 -11.09 5.30
CA ALA A 23 -2.98 -10.33 5.07
C ALA A 23 -3.88 -10.97 4.00
N GLN A 24 -3.31 -11.44 2.89
CA GLN A 24 -4.05 -12.19 1.87
C GLN A 24 -4.64 -13.49 2.43
N GLY A 25 -3.86 -14.22 3.23
CA GLY A 25 -4.32 -15.43 3.93
C GLY A 25 -5.48 -15.14 4.87
N ALA A 26 -5.38 -14.09 5.68
CA ALA A 26 -6.43 -13.65 6.60
C ALA A 26 -7.70 -13.22 5.86
N LEU A 27 -7.58 -12.44 4.77
CA LEU A 27 -8.71 -12.05 3.93
C LEU A 27 -9.37 -13.26 3.26
N SER A 28 -8.58 -14.22 2.75
CA SER A 28 -9.11 -15.46 2.17
C SER A 28 -9.84 -16.29 3.22
N GLN A 29 -9.28 -16.42 4.41
CA GLN A 29 -9.90 -17.16 5.51
C GLN A 29 -11.19 -16.48 5.97
N ALA A 30 -11.18 -15.16 6.13
CA ALA A 30 -12.37 -14.39 6.47
C ALA A 30 -13.48 -14.55 5.41
N ASN A 31 -13.12 -14.56 4.12
CA ASN A 31 -14.08 -14.81 3.04
C ASN A 31 -14.69 -16.22 3.12
N ARG A 32 -13.88 -17.25 3.44
CA ARG A 32 -14.40 -18.61 3.66
C ARG A 32 -15.30 -18.67 4.90
N THR A 33 -14.88 -18.09 6.01
CA THR A 33 -15.68 -18.02 7.23
C THR A 33 -17.00 -17.31 6.96
N LEU A 34 -16.99 -16.23 6.18
CA LEU A 34 -18.18 -15.54 5.73
C LEU A 34 -19.08 -16.40 4.86
N GLN A 35 -18.56 -17.15 3.90
CA GLN A 35 -19.38 -18.05 3.08
C GLN A 35 -20.02 -19.16 3.93
N SER A 36 -19.26 -19.74 4.87
CA SER A 36 -19.79 -20.72 5.83
C SER A 36 -20.76 -20.10 6.85
N ALA A 37 -20.57 -18.83 7.17
CA ALA A 37 -21.45 -18.07 8.04
C ALA A 37 -22.66 -17.51 7.28
N ASP A 38 -22.63 -17.32 5.97
CA ASP A 38 -23.76 -16.87 5.13
C ASP A 38 -24.87 -17.94 5.12
N THR A 39 -24.49 -19.22 5.23
CA THR A 39 -25.45 -20.30 5.54
C THR A 39 -26.08 -20.20 6.94
N LEU A 40 -25.53 -19.39 7.85
CA LEU A 40 -26.00 -19.18 9.24
C LEU A 40 -26.53 -17.74 9.50
N ILE A 41 -26.10 -16.76 8.72
CA ILE A 41 -26.35 -15.31 8.83
C ILE A 41 -27.14 -14.92 7.61
N ARG A 42 -28.39 -14.45 7.81
CA ARG A 42 -29.26 -14.05 6.70
C ARG A 42 -28.58 -13.05 5.76
N PRO A 43 -28.59 -13.31 4.44
CA PRO A 43 -28.20 -12.33 3.42
C PRO A 43 -28.92 -11.00 3.63
N GLY A 44 -28.18 -9.89 3.56
CA GLY A 44 -28.73 -8.53 3.76
C GLY A 44 -28.88 -8.09 5.23
N SER A 45 -28.37 -8.85 6.20
CA SER A 45 -28.29 -8.39 7.59
C SER A 45 -27.24 -7.28 7.77
N PRO A 46 -27.40 -6.35 8.75
CA PRO A 46 -26.42 -5.29 9.02
C PRO A 46 -25.00 -5.82 9.27
N LEU A 47 -24.88 -6.95 9.99
CA LEU A 47 -23.60 -7.59 10.29
C LEU A 47 -22.86 -8.06 9.02
N ASN A 48 -23.59 -8.61 8.04
CA ASN A 48 -23.00 -9.01 6.77
C ASN A 48 -22.45 -7.81 6.00
N TYR A 49 -23.21 -6.70 5.98
CA TYR A 49 -22.80 -5.45 5.35
C TYR A 49 -21.54 -4.85 5.97
N GLU A 50 -21.49 -4.72 7.30
CA GLU A 50 -20.33 -4.17 8.01
C GLU A 50 -19.09 -5.02 7.78
N LEU A 51 -19.22 -6.34 7.85
CA LEU A 51 -18.09 -7.24 7.67
C LEU A 51 -17.54 -7.20 6.23
N ILE A 52 -18.41 -7.14 5.21
CA ILE A 52 -17.99 -6.90 3.83
C ILE A 52 -17.25 -5.56 3.71
N ALA A 53 -17.73 -4.51 4.37
CA ALA A 53 -17.08 -3.20 4.36
C ALA A 53 -15.67 -3.25 4.98
N THR A 54 -15.52 -3.88 6.16
CA THR A 54 -14.21 -4.04 6.82
C THR A 54 -13.22 -4.81 5.97
N LEU A 55 -13.66 -5.88 5.29
CA LEU A 55 -12.77 -6.64 4.40
C LEU A 55 -12.32 -5.82 3.19
N LYS A 56 -13.22 -5.01 2.60
CA LYS A 56 -12.86 -4.09 1.51
C LYS A 56 -11.83 -3.07 1.96
N GLU A 57 -12.00 -2.50 3.15
CA GLU A 57 -11.10 -1.50 3.71
C GLU A 57 -9.73 -2.09 4.05
N THR A 58 -9.71 -3.29 4.64
CA THR A 58 -8.48 -4.06 4.88
C THR A 58 -7.74 -4.36 3.57
N ALA A 59 -8.47 -4.76 2.53
CA ALA A 59 -7.89 -5.00 1.20
C ALA A 59 -7.37 -3.72 0.52
N ALA A 60 -7.97 -2.56 0.81
CA ALA A 60 -7.45 -1.27 0.36
C ALA A 60 -6.16 -0.90 1.10
N ALA A 61 -6.12 -1.08 2.42
CA ALA A 61 -4.92 -0.84 3.22
C ALA A 61 -3.74 -1.73 2.78
N ALA A 62 -3.99 -3.02 2.52
CA ALA A 62 -2.98 -3.93 2.01
C ALA A 62 -2.38 -3.49 0.67
N ARG A 63 -3.21 -2.95 -0.24
CA ARG A 63 -2.74 -2.38 -1.52
C ARG A 63 -1.87 -1.14 -1.31
N SER A 64 -2.30 -0.20 -0.47
CA SER A 64 -1.50 1.00 -0.16
C SER A 64 -0.13 0.67 0.44
N MET A 65 -0.06 -0.36 1.29
CA MET A 65 1.22 -0.85 1.81
C MET A 65 2.12 -1.43 0.72
N ARG A 66 1.54 -2.08 -0.29
CA ARG A 66 2.29 -2.60 -1.44
C ARG A 66 2.84 -1.49 -2.32
N ASP A 67 2.02 -0.51 -2.63
CA ASP A 67 2.45 0.64 -3.42
C ASP A 67 3.60 1.38 -2.73
N LEU A 68 3.53 1.51 -1.41
CA LEU A 68 4.61 2.07 -0.59
C LEU A 68 5.89 1.20 -0.68
N ALA A 69 5.77 -0.11 -0.51
CA ALA A 69 6.91 -1.03 -0.60
C ALA A 69 7.59 -0.97 -1.97
N ASP A 70 6.81 -0.96 -3.05
CA ASP A 70 7.29 -0.83 -4.42
C ASP A 70 7.99 0.53 -4.62
N GLN A 71 7.47 1.60 -4.03
CA GLN A 71 8.09 2.94 -4.09
C GLN A 71 9.44 2.98 -3.35
N LEU A 72 9.53 2.35 -2.18
CA LEU A 72 10.78 2.22 -1.42
C LEU A 72 11.83 1.40 -2.18
N GLN A 73 11.42 0.29 -2.82
CA GLN A 73 12.31 -0.54 -3.64
C GLN A 73 12.90 0.24 -4.82
N ARG A 74 12.09 1.10 -5.46
CA ARG A 74 12.52 1.92 -6.61
C ARG A 74 13.36 3.13 -6.21
N SER A 75 13.21 3.65 -4.99
CA SER A 75 13.88 4.89 -4.55
C SER A 75 14.26 4.83 -3.07
N PRO A 76 15.27 4.03 -2.69
CA PRO A 76 15.65 3.83 -1.29
C PRO A 76 16.09 5.13 -0.58
N ASN A 77 16.59 6.11 -1.34
CA ASN A 77 16.97 7.43 -0.81
C ASN A 77 15.75 8.30 -0.39
N SER A 78 14.51 7.97 -0.79
CA SER A 78 13.32 8.76 -0.41
C SER A 78 13.00 8.69 1.08
N LEU A 79 13.49 7.67 1.79
CA LEU A 79 13.37 7.56 3.25
C LEU A 79 14.29 8.55 3.98
N LEU A 80 15.43 8.92 3.37
CA LEU A 80 16.41 9.84 3.96
C LEU A 80 16.12 11.30 3.60
N PHE A 81 15.65 11.56 2.39
CA PHE A 81 15.45 12.93 1.89
C PHE A 81 13.98 13.37 1.86
N GLY A 82 13.04 12.49 2.20
CA GLY A 82 11.62 12.73 2.02
C GLY A 82 11.22 12.79 0.54
N ARG A 83 9.91 12.92 0.28
CA ARG A 83 9.39 13.06 -1.08
C ARG A 83 9.87 14.40 -1.65
N ALA A 84 10.68 14.37 -2.72
CA ALA A 84 11.10 15.59 -3.39
C ALA A 84 9.86 16.39 -3.83
N PRO A 85 9.82 17.71 -3.57
CA PRO A 85 8.73 18.54 -4.10
C PRO A 85 8.73 18.38 -5.62
N ALA A 86 7.57 18.12 -6.20
CA ALA A 86 7.39 18.19 -7.64
C ALA A 86 7.87 19.59 -8.04
N THR A 87 9.04 19.69 -8.68
CA THR A 87 9.57 20.95 -9.18
C THR A 87 8.55 21.43 -10.19
N ASP A 88 7.69 22.36 -9.76
CA ASP A 88 6.74 23.06 -10.61
C ASP A 88 7.56 23.70 -11.72
N SER A 89 7.57 23.02 -12.87
CA SER A 89 8.30 23.43 -14.06
C SER A 89 7.51 24.50 -14.80
N ARG A 90 6.96 25.46 -14.06
CA ARG A 90 6.51 26.76 -14.56
C ARG A 90 7.63 27.76 -14.38
N LEU A 91 8.75 27.49 -15.06
CA LEU A 91 9.74 28.54 -15.30
C LEU A 91 9.07 29.63 -16.15
N PRO A 92 9.17 30.92 -15.78
CA PRO A 92 8.70 32.01 -16.63
C PRO A 92 9.39 31.94 -17.98
N GLN A 93 8.62 31.87 -19.05
CA GLN A 93 9.12 31.99 -20.41
C GLN A 93 9.70 33.40 -20.55
N PRO A 94 11.00 33.58 -20.84
CA PRO A 94 11.54 34.91 -21.06
C PRO A 94 10.90 35.46 -22.33
N ALA A 95 10.13 36.54 -22.18
CA ALA A 95 9.63 37.30 -23.31
C ALA A 95 10.84 37.75 -24.14
N GLY A 96 10.93 37.23 -25.36
CA GLY A 96 11.96 37.57 -26.32
C GLY A 96 11.97 39.08 -26.58
N GLY A 97 13.16 39.63 -26.66
CA GLY A 97 13.40 41.02 -27.03
C GLY A 97 12.82 41.34 -28.41
N GLY A 98 12.24 42.53 -28.50
CA GLY A 98 11.81 43.15 -29.74
C GLY A 98 11.96 44.67 -29.59
N ARG A 99 13.15 45.13 -29.98
CA ARG A 99 13.53 46.46 -30.49
C ARG A 99 12.78 47.69 -29.98
#